data_AF-A0A7X8XY44-F1
#
_entry.id   AF-A0A7X8XY44-F1
#
_cell.length_a   1.000
_cell.length_b   1.000
_cell.length_c   1.000
_cell.angle_alpha   90.00
_cell.angle_beta   90.00
_cell.angle_gamma   90.00
#
_symmetry.space_group_name_H-M   'P 1'
#
loop_
_entity.id
_entity.type
_entity.pdbx_description
1 polymer ?
#
loop_
_entity_poly.entity_id
_entity_poly.type
_entity_poly.pdbx_seq_one_letter_code
_entity_poly.pdbx_strand_id
1 'polypeptide(L)'
;MNSIHPKLVISAFLFSMFIFSCGQKSNYHDELAKKHDQFEKDHAQMEKAHEKMEQDHQKMIDEHMSVMSEDDTLHIKMENDHNAIIIEHKEIVERHIELVANHEALEQKHENGSMSEEEVKADHVKMEKEHNQIKADHKRLDESHAKMMQDHKNMIDDHQSK
;
A
#
# COMPACT_ATOMS: atom_id res chain seq x y z
N MET A 1 -18.90 0.18 -17.15
CA MET A 1 -18.11 -0.74 -18.01
C MET A 1 -17.19 -1.53 -17.10
N ASN A 2 -17.25 -2.85 -17.16
CA ASN A 2 -16.50 -3.89 -16.43
C ASN A 2 -15.44 -3.42 -15.42
N SER A 3 -15.81 -3.42 -14.13
CA SER A 3 -14.85 -3.36 -13.03
C SER A 3 -14.13 -4.70 -12.91
N ILE A 4 -12.92 -4.76 -13.44
CA ILE A 4 -12.00 -5.86 -13.18
C ILE A 4 -11.31 -5.52 -11.86
N HIS A 5 -11.94 -5.86 -10.74
CA HIS A 5 -11.21 -5.92 -9.47
C HIS A 5 -10.24 -7.10 -9.59
N PRO A 6 -8.91 -6.89 -9.56
CA PRO A 6 -8.02 -8.01 -9.31
C PRO A 6 -8.38 -8.48 -7.91
N LYS A 7 -8.89 -9.71 -7.80
CA LYS A 7 -9.07 -10.35 -6.50
C LYS A 7 -7.68 -10.38 -5.86
N LEU A 8 -7.44 -9.48 -4.92
CA LEU A 8 -6.24 -9.50 -4.10
C LEU A 8 -6.25 -10.87 -3.43
N VAL A 9 -5.31 -11.71 -3.83
CA VAL A 9 -5.23 -13.08 -3.36
C VAL A 9 -4.80 -13.01 -1.90
N ILE A 10 -5.78 -13.19 -1.02
CA ILE A 10 -5.59 -13.35 0.42
C ILE A 10 -4.73 -14.60 0.62
N SER A 11 -3.41 -14.43 0.73
CA SER A 11 -2.53 -15.48 1.24
C SER A 11 -2.40 -15.30 2.75
N ALA A 12 -3.44 -15.69 3.47
CA ALA A 12 -3.32 -15.95 4.89
C ALA A 12 -2.65 -17.32 5.05
N PHE A 13 -1.32 -17.36 5.14
CA PHE A 13 -0.60 -18.61 5.40
C PHE A 13 -0.08 -18.66 6.83
N LEU A 14 -0.66 -19.59 7.60
CA LEU A 14 -0.18 -19.97 8.92
C LEU A 14 1.20 -20.63 8.76
N PHE A 15 2.25 -19.95 9.23
CA PHE A 15 3.62 -20.44 9.14
C PHE A 15 3.86 -21.56 10.16
N SER A 16 3.93 -22.80 9.66
CA SER A 16 4.32 -23.96 10.46
C SER A 16 5.84 -23.95 10.65
N MET A 17 6.27 -23.57 11.85
CA MET A 17 7.65 -23.59 12.32
C MET A 17 8.27 -25.00 12.22
N PHE A 18 8.97 -25.31 11.13
CA PHE A 18 9.81 -26.52 11.01
C PHE A 18 11.29 -26.14 11.04
N ILE A 19 11.89 -26.47 12.17
CA ILE A 19 13.30 -26.30 12.54
C ILE A 19 14.13 -27.48 12.00
N PHE A 20 15.01 -27.25 11.03
CA PHE A 20 16.22 -28.05 10.68
C PHE A 20 16.96 -27.22 9.62
N SER A 21 18.23 -26.78 9.69
CA SER A 21 19.44 -27.42 10.20
C SER A 21 20.62 -26.42 10.16
N CYS A 22 21.58 -26.59 11.08
CA CYS A 22 22.98 -26.14 11.10
C CYS A 22 23.39 -24.68 11.43
N GLY A 23 24.01 -24.53 12.61
CA GLY A 23 25.17 -23.66 12.85
C GLY A 23 24.91 -22.24 13.34
N GLN A 24 24.98 -22.02 14.67
CA GLN A 24 24.88 -20.72 15.36
C GLN A 24 23.82 -19.74 14.79
N LYS A 25 22.60 -19.73 15.35
CA LYS A 25 21.71 -18.57 15.23
C LYS A 25 22.46 -17.33 15.72
N SER A 26 22.96 -16.52 14.79
CA SER A 26 23.53 -15.22 15.09
C SER A 26 22.42 -14.29 15.56
N ASN A 27 22.75 -13.32 16.43
CA ASN A 27 21.81 -12.26 16.86
C ASN A 27 21.16 -11.53 15.66
N TYR A 28 21.85 -11.54 14.51
CA TYR A 28 21.38 -10.96 13.28
C TYR A 28 20.10 -11.62 12.74
N HIS A 29 19.95 -12.95 12.83
CA HIS A 29 18.72 -13.62 12.38
C HIS A 29 17.50 -13.24 13.24
N ASP A 30 17.69 -13.09 14.55
CA ASP A 30 16.61 -12.68 15.45
C ASP A 30 16.21 -11.20 15.22
N GLU A 31 17.18 -10.34 14.87
CA GLU A 31 16.90 -8.96 14.45
C GLU A 31 16.14 -8.91 13.12
N LEU A 32 16.57 -9.72 12.15
CA LEU A 32 15.95 -9.83 10.83
C LEU A 32 14.48 -10.26 10.95
N ALA A 33 14.21 -11.30 11.74
CA ALA A 33 12.86 -11.78 11.99
C ALA A 33 11.95 -10.70 12.60
N LYS A 34 12.46 -9.90 13.54
CA LYS A 34 11.69 -8.78 14.12
C LYS A 34 11.41 -7.68 13.10
N LYS A 35 12.36 -7.38 12.23
CA LYS A 35 12.14 -6.41 11.15
C LYS A 35 11.10 -6.93 10.17
N HIS A 36 11.12 -8.24 9.86
CA HIS A 36 10.10 -8.86 9.03
C HIS A 36 8.71 -8.75 9.66
N ASP A 37 8.53 -9.15 10.92
CA ASP A 37 7.26 -9.00 11.65
C ASP A 37 6.74 -7.55 11.63
N GLN A 38 7.64 -6.57 11.64
CA GLN A 38 7.27 -5.16 11.56
C GLN A 38 6.86 -4.76 10.14
N PHE A 39 7.55 -5.25 9.12
CA PHE A 39 7.20 -5.00 7.72
C PHE A 39 5.81 -5.57 7.42
N GLU A 40 5.52 -6.81 7.82
CA GLU A 40 4.18 -7.40 7.65
C GLU A 40 3.07 -6.58 8.32
N LYS A 41 3.32 -6.06 9.53
CA LYS A 41 2.37 -5.18 10.23
C LYS A 41 2.14 -3.87 9.49
N ASP A 42 3.22 -3.25 9.01
CA ASP A 42 3.14 -2.01 8.24
C ASP A 42 2.35 -2.26 6.93
N HIS A 43 2.58 -3.39 6.27
CA HIS A 43 1.89 -3.80 5.05
C HIS A 43 0.38 -3.96 5.29
N ALA A 44 0.01 -4.72 6.33
CA ALA A 44 -1.40 -4.92 6.69
C ALA A 44 -2.10 -3.61 7.10
N GLN A 45 -1.37 -2.62 7.59
CA GLN A 45 -1.92 -1.30 7.89
C GLN A 45 -2.15 -0.47 6.62
N MET A 46 -1.18 -0.47 5.69
CA MET A 46 -1.32 0.21 4.40
C MET A 46 -2.49 -0.36 3.59
N GLU A 47 -2.61 -1.69 3.54
CA GLU A 47 -3.70 -2.36 2.83
C GLU A 47 -5.08 -1.92 3.33
N LYS A 48 -5.27 -1.83 4.65
CA LYS A 48 -6.52 -1.31 5.24
C LYS A 48 -6.76 0.16 4.91
N ALA A 49 -5.72 0.97 4.88
CA ALA A 49 -5.84 2.38 4.49
C ALA A 49 -6.25 2.49 3.01
N HIS A 50 -5.72 1.62 2.15
CA HIS A 50 -6.05 1.54 0.73
C HIS A 50 -7.52 1.16 0.52
N GLU A 51 -8.00 0.10 1.17
CA GLU A 51 -9.42 -0.30 1.11
C GLU A 51 -10.35 0.84 1.54
N LYS A 52 -9.97 1.55 2.61
CA LYS A 52 -10.76 2.70 3.08
C LYS A 52 -10.77 3.84 2.06
N MET A 53 -9.62 4.15 1.45
CA MET A 53 -9.52 5.20 0.43
C MET A 53 -10.37 4.87 -0.81
N GLU A 54 -10.37 3.60 -1.25
CA GLU A 54 -11.24 3.16 -2.35
C GLU A 54 -12.72 3.32 -2.01
N GLN A 55 -13.13 2.97 -0.79
CA GLN A 55 -14.51 3.15 -0.33
C GLN A 55 -14.92 4.62 -0.22
N ASP A 56 -14.04 5.47 0.34
CA ASP A 56 -14.27 6.91 0.44
C ASP A 56 -14.45 7.50 -0.98
N HIS A 57 -13.60 7.10 -1.93
CA HIS A 57 -13.68 7.53 -3.33
C HIS A 57 -14.99 7.12 -4.00
N GLN A 58 -15.41 5.86 -3.84
CA GLN A 58 -16.68 5.41 -4.41
C GLN A 58 -17.85 6.22 -3.84
N LYS A 59 -17.84 6.48 -2.54
CA LYS A 59 -18.85 7.31 -1.89
C LYS A 59 -18.87 8.75 -2.44
N MET A 60 -17.70 9.35 -2.66
CA MET A 60 -17.61 10.69 -3.25
C MET A 60 -18.19 10.72 -4.66
N ILE A 61 -17.90 9.71 -5.49
CA ILE A 61 -18.48 9.57 -6.84
C ILE A 61 -20.02 9.48 -6.77
N ASP A 62 -20.55 8.67 -5.85
CA ASP A 62 -22.01 8.52 -5.71
C ASP A 62 -22.67 9.84 -5.26
N GLU A 63 -22.05 10.55 -4.30
CA GLU A 63 -22.51 11.87 -3.84
C GLU A 63 -22.43 12.91 -4.97
N HIS A 64 -21.36 12.90 -5.76
CA HIS A 64 -21.18 13.75 -6.94
C HIS A 64 -22.32 13.58 -7.95
N MET A 65 -22.60 12.33 -8.34
CA MET A 65 -23.66 12.02 -9.29
C MET A 65 -25.04 12.49 -8.83
N SER A 66 -25.23 12.66 -7.52
CA SER A 66 -26.51 13.14 -6.96
C SER A 66 -26.70 14.66 -7.01
N VAL A 67 -25.62 15.44 -7.16
CA VAL A 67 -25.66 16.92 -7.11
C VAL A 67 -25.17 17.62 -8.37
N MET A 68 -24.59 16.88 -9.34
CA MET A 68 -24.01 17.44 -10.55
C MET A 68 -25.07 18.02 -11.53
N SER A 69 -24.69 19.07 -12.25
CA SER A 69 -25.37 19.56 -13.46
C SER A 69 -24.40 19.55 -14.64
N GLU A 70 -24.88 19.47 -15.88
CA GLU A 70 -24.06 19.17 -17.08
C GLU A 70 -22.92 20.18 -17.38
N ASP A 71 -22.95 21.40 -16.81
CA ASP A 71 -21.99 22.49 -17.10
C ASP A 71 -21.00 22.79 -15.94
N ASP A 72 -20.82 21.86 -15.00
CA ASP A 72 -20.01 22.11 -13.81
C ASP A 72 -18.48 21.94 -14.02
N THR A 73 -17.84 23.02 -14.46
CA THR A 73 -16.39 23.07 -14.71
C THR A 73 -15.50 22.87 -13.47
N LEU A 74 -15.99 23.23 -12.28
CA LEU A 74 -15.28 23.02 -11.01
C LEU A 74 -15.27 21.53 -10.66
N HIS A 75 -16.40 20.85 -10.92
CA HIS A 75 -16.56 19.42 -10.72
C HIS A 75 -15.61 18.59 -11.58
N ILE A 76 -15.53 18.89 -12.88
CA ILE A 76 -14.64 18.19 -13.81
C ILE A 76 -13.17 18.32 -13.37
N LYS A 77 -12.77 19.51 -12.88
CA LYS A 77 -11.41 19.69 -12.36
C LYS A 77 -11.15 18.79 -11.15
N MET A 78 -12.09 18.75 -10.21
CA MET A 78 -11.96 17.94 -9.00
C MET A 78 -11.91 16.43 -9.31
N GLU A 79 -12.74 15.93 -10.21
CA GLU A 79 -12.66 14.52 -10.66
C GLU A 79 -11.30 14.18 -11.29
N ASN A 80 -10.72 15.10 -12.07
CA ASN A 80 -9.39 14.89 -12.63
C ASN A 80 -8.31 14.82 -11.54
N ASP A 81 -8.39 15.70 -10.53
CA ASP A 81 -7.49 15.68 -9.37
C ASP A 81 -7.65 14.37 -8.58
N HIS A 82 -8.90 13.89 -8.40
CA HIS A 82 -9.20 12.62 -7.73
C HIS A 82 -8.63 11.42 -8.50
N ASN A 83 -8.84 11.39 -9.82
CA ASN A 83 -8.31 10.33 -10.68
C ASN A 83 -6.78 10.29 -10.67
N ALA A 84 -6.12 11.45 -10.59
CA ALA A 84 -4.66 11.50 -10.46
C ALA A 84 -4.18 10.84 -9.15
N ILE A 85 -4.86 11.10 -8.02
CA ILE A 85 -4.55 10.47 -6.73
C ILE A 85 -4.78 8.95 -6.80
N ILE A 86 -5.86 8.50 -7.46
CA ILE A 86 -6.12 7.06 -7.66
C ILE A 86 -5.00 6.38 -8.46
N ILE A 87 -4.49 7.06 -9.50
CA ILE A 87 -3.40 6.53 -10.31
C ILE A 87 -2.12 6.44 -9.47
N GLU A 88 -1.73 7.51 -8.77
CA GLU A 88 -0.56 7.51 -7.87
C GLU A 88 -0.69 6.42 -6.79
N HIS A 89 -1.89 6.26 -6.25
CA HIS A 89 -2.20 5.22 -5.27
C HIS A 89 -1.94 3.80 -5.83
N LYS A 90 -2.44 3.51 -7.04
CA LYS A 90 -2.21 2.21 -7.70
C LYS A 90 -0.73 1.95 -7.95
N GLU A 91 0.03 2.96 -8.37
CA GLU A 91 1.48 2.82 -8.55
C GLU A 91 2.21 2.49 -7.25
N ILE A 92 1.79 3.09 -6.12
CA ILE A 92 2.36 2.76 -4.79
C ILE A 92 2.03 1.30 -4.42
N VAL A 93 0.79 0.86 -4.64
CA VAL A 93 0.35 -0.52 -4.39
C VAL A 93 1.16 -1.52 -5.21
N GLU A 94 1.37 -1.25 -6.50
CA GLU A 94 2.16 -2.13 -7.37
C GLU A 94 3.62 -2.26 -6.91
N ARG A 95 4.26 -1.13 -6.55
CA ARG A 95 5.62 -1.15 -5.96
C ARG A 95 5.67 -1.93 -4.64
N HIS A 96 4.60 -1.84 -3.86
CA HIS A 96 4.49 -2.56 -2.59
C HIS A 96 4.38 -4.07 -2.79
N ILE A 97 3.55 -4.52 -3.73
CA ILE A 97 3.42 -5.94 -4.09
C ILE A 97 4.76 -6.49 -4.59
N GLU A 98 5.49 -5.72 -5.41
CA GLU A 98 6.82 -6.12 -5.88
C GLU A 98 7.82 -6.25 -4.72
N LEU A 99 7.82 -5.31 -3.77
CA LEU A 99 8.68 -5.37 -2.60
C LEU A 99 8.40 -6.61 -1.74
N VAL A 100 7.12 -6.95 -1.53
CA VAL A 100 6.70 -8.16 -0.80
C VAL A 100 7.18 -9.42 -1.50
N ALA A 101 6.97 -9.53 -2.81
CA ALA A 101 7.42 -10.68 -3.59
C ALA A 101 8.94 -10.85 -3.56
N ASN A 102 9.68 -9.74 -3.63
CA ASN A 102 11.14 -9.74 -3.49
C ASN A 102 11.57 -10.19 -2.08
N HIS A 103 10.81 -9.82 -1.04
CA HIS A 103 11.07 -10.27 0.33
C HIS A 103 10.91 -11.78 0.45
N GLU A 104 9.78 -12.31 0.01
CA GLU A 104 9.48 -13.75 0.06
C GLU A 104 10.55 -14.57 -0.69
N ALA A 105 10.98 -14.10 -1.87
CA ALA A 105 12.05 -14.75 -2.62
C ALA A 105 13.40 -14.73 -1.89
N LEU A 106 13.71 -13.65 -1.16
CA LEU A 106 14.93 -13.55 -0.35
C LEU A 106 14.86 -14.51 0.85
N GLU A 107 13.72 -14.60 1.52
CA GLU A 107 13.52 -15.54 2.64
C GLU A 107 13.72 -16.98 2.20
N GLN A 108 13.14 -17.39 1.07
CA GLN A 108 13.32 -18.74 0.53
C GLN A 108 14.79 -19.05 0.20
N LYS A 109 15.53 -18.09 -0.36
CA LYS A 109 16.97 -18.22 -0.64
C LYS A 109 17.81 -18.28 0.63
N HIS A 110 17.38 -17.59 1.67
CA HIS A 110 18.03 -17.66 2.97
C HIS A 110 17.79 -19.01 3.65
N GLU A 111 16.53 -19.49 3.68
CA GLU A 111 16.17 -20.78 4.27
C GLU A 111 16.84 -21.97 3.59
N ASN A 112 17.02 -21.91 2.26
CA ASN A 112 17.67 -22.98 1.51
C ASN A 112 19.21 -22.93 1.56
N GLY A 113 19.80 -21.92 2.23
CA GLY A 113 21.24 -21.72 2.37
C GLY A 113 21.96 -21.35 1.06
N SER A 114 21.26 -20.81 0.06
CA SER A 114 21.84 -20.45 -1.25
C SER A 114 22.57 -19.11 -1.27
N MET A 115 22.58 -18.37 -0.16
CA MET A 115 23.20 -17.05 -0.02
C MET A 115 24.11 -16.99 1.21
N SER A 116 25.18 -16.21 1.12
CA SER A 116 26.02 -15.86 2.27
C SER A 116 25.34 -14.85 3.20
N GLU A 117 25.80 -14.77 4.45
CA GLU A 117 25.29 -13.79 5.42
C GLU A 117 25.52 -12.34 4.93
N GLU A 118 26.63 -12.08 4.25
CA GLU A 118 26.93 -10.78 3.64
C GLU A 118 25.94 -10.40 2.53
N GLU A 119 25.57 -11.36 1.67
CA GLU A 119 24.58 -11.14 0.61
C GLU A 119 23.19 -10.86 1.21
N VAL A 120 22.77 -11.64 2.21
CA VAL A 120 21.50 -11.42 2.92
C VAL A 120 21.46 -10.04 3.59
N LYS A 121 22.57 -9.61 4.21
CA LYS A 121 22.70 -8.27 4.79
C LYS A 121 22.54 -7.16 3.75
N ALA A 122 23.24 -7.28 2.63
CA ALA A 122 23.18 -6.28 1.57
C ALA A 122 21.75 -6.15 1.01
N ASP A 123 21.08 -7.27 0.76
CA ASP A 123 19.71 -7.27 0.25
C ASP A 123 18.74 -6.70 1.28
N HIS A 124 18.84 -7.06 2.56
CA HIS A 124 17.96 -6.49 3.57
C HIS A 124 18.14 -4.97 3.73
N VAL A 125 19.35 -4.44 3.63
CA VAL A 125 19.59 -2.98 3.64
C VAL A 125 18.89 -2.31 2.46
N LYS A 126 18.94 -2.92 1.28
CA LYS A 126 18.22 -2.43 0.09
C LYS A 126 16.71 -2.44 0.32
N MET A 127 16.17 -3.55 0.83
CA MET A 127 14.75 -3.69 1.12
C MET A 127 14.26 -2.69 2.17
N GLU A 128 15.02 -2.47 3.24
CA GLU A 128 14.67 -1.49 4.27
C GLU A 128 14.62 -0.07 3.71
N LYS A 129 15.52 0.26 2.77
CA LYS A 129 15.47 1.55 2.08
C LYS A 129 14.21 1.68 1.21
N GLU A 130 13.88 0.65 0.44
CA GLU A 130 12.68 0.63 -0.42
C GLU A 130 11.40 0.70 0.43
N HIS A 131 11.30 -0.08 1.50
CA HIS A 131 10.17 -0.04 2.42
C HIS A 131 9.98 1.36 3.03
N ASN A 132 11.06 2.00 3.49
CA ASN A 132 10.98 3.36 4.04
C ASN A 132 10.54 4.39 2.98
N GLN A 133 10.91 4.21 1.71
CA GLN A 133 10.42 5.05 0.62
C GLN A 133 8.91 4.87 0.43
N ILE A 134 8.42 3.63 0.41
CA ILE A 134 6.98 3.34 0.29
C ILE A 134 6.21 3.94 1.47
N LYS A 135 6.71 3.82 2.71
CA LYS A 135 6.10 4.47 3.88
C LYS A 135 5.99 5.99 3.72
N ALA A 136 7.05 6.62 3.22
CA ALA A 136 7.04 8.06 2.97
C ALA A 136 6.03 8.43 1.87
N ASP A 137 5.97 7.66 0.80
CA ASP A 137 5.02 7.86 -0.30
C ASP A 137 3.57 7.69 0.19
N HIS A 138 3.28 6.63 0.96
CA HIS A 138 1.97 6.39 1.56
C HIS A 138 1.53 7.55 2.47
N LYS A 139 2.44 8.07 3.30
CA LYS A 139 2.13 9.23 4.16
C LYS A 139 1.75 10.47 3.33
N ARG A 140 2.44 10.72 2.22
CA ARG A 140 2.07 11.83 1.30
C ARG A 140 0.71 11.59 0.66
N LEU A 141 0.42 10.36 0.27
CA LEU A 141 -0.86 9.98 -0.30
C LEU A 141 -2.00 10.19 0.70
N ASP A 142 -1.82 9.80 1.97
CA ASP A 142 -2.80 10.03 3.04
C ASP A 142 -3.10 11.51 3.23
N GLU A 143 -2.07 12.37 3.21
CA GLU A 143 -2.21 13.82 3.30
C GLU A 143 -2.98 14.40 2.10
N SER A 144 -2.65 13.95 0.88
CA SER A 144 -3.37 14.32 -0.34
C SER A 144 -4.83 13.89 -0.30
N HIS A 145 -5.10 12.65 0.14
CA HIS A 145 -6.46 12.12 0.27
C HIS A 145 -7.27 12.92 1.32
N ALA A 146 -6.68 13.24 2.47
CA ALA A 146 -7.36 14.05 3.49
C ALA A 146 -7.74 15.44 2.97
N LYS A 147 -6.85 16.08 2.20
CA LYS A 147 -7.16 17.36 1.54
C LYS A 147 -8.29 17.20 0.53
N MET A 148 -8.25 16.14 -0.27
CA MET A 148 -9.27 15.83 -1.26
C MET A 148 -10.67 15.67 -0.63
N MET A 149 -10.76 14.94 0.49
CA MET A 149 -12.00 14.80 1.26
C MET A 149 -12.54 16.14 1.75
N GLN A 150 -11.66 17.05 2.15
CA GLN A 150 -12.07 18.40 2.58
C GLN A 150 -12.56 19.24 1.40
N ASP A 151 -11.88 19.18 0.25
CA ASP A 151 -12.26 19.90 -0.96
C ASP A 151 -13.62 19.39 -1.48
N HIS A 152 -13.84 18.06 -1.49
CA HIS A 152 -15.13 17.43 -1.78
C HIS A 152 -16.24 17.95 -0.86
N LYS A 153 -16.00 17.95 0.46
CA LYS A 153 -16.98 18.44 1.42
C LYS A 153 -17.37 19.90 1.14
N ASN A 154 -16.39 20.76 0.86
CA ASN A 154 -16.63 22.17 0.57
C ASN A 154 -17.48 22.34 -0.71
N MET A 155 -17.23 21.52 -1.73
CA MET A 155 -18.02 21.51 -2.97
C MET A 155 -19.47 21.12 -2.71
N ILE A 156 -19.71 20.01 -2.00
CA ILE A 156 -21.07 19.58 -1.64
C ILE A 156 -21.80 20.66 -0.84
N ASP A 157 -21.13 21.27 0.13
CA ASP A 157 -21.72 22.34 0.95
C ASP A 157 -22.09 23.57 0.07
N ASP A 158 -21.26 23.94 -0.92
CA ASP A 158 -21.57 25.01 -1.89
C ASP A 158 -22.80 24.67 -2.75
N HIS A 159 -22.90 23.43 -3.26
CA HIS A 159 -24.06 22.96 -4.03
C HIS A 159 -25.35 22.97 -3.23
N GLN A 160 -25.30 22.58 -1.95
CA GLN A 160 -26.47 22.58 -1.07
C GLN A 160 -26.91 23.98 -0.63
N SER A 161 -25.99 24.95 -0.68
CA SER A 161 -26.27 26.34 -0.30
C SER A 161 -26.85 27.22 -1.42
N LYS A 162 -26.87 26.70 -2.66
CA LYS A 162 -27.45 27.35 -3.84
C LYS A 162 -28.90 26.91 -4.05
#